data_AF-A0A0N0AZP6-F1
#
_entry.id   AF-A0A0N0AZP6-F1
#
_cell.length_a   1.000
_cell.length_b   1.000
_cell.length_c   1.000
_cell.angle_alpha   90.00
_cell.angle_beta   90.00
_cell.angle_gamma   90.00
#
_symmetry.space_group_name_H-M   'P 1'
#
loop_
_entity.id
_entity.type
_entity.pdbx_description
1 polymer ?
#
loop_
_entity_poly.entity_id
_entity_poly.type
_entity_poly.pdbx_seq_one_letter_code
_entity_poly.pdbx_strand_id
1 'polypeptide(L)'
;ALPAGAGIASSPSSPSSPSSAPPGPDAALWDDRVLPLLPLQPPRTGREILTAHITAMVCCAAMDTAGAVPGLDWLDGPSLLLDGARTADLEPSVLSLVETGDPGPLRAWMTELGIRPEKPVRLV
;
A
#
# COMPACT_ATOMS: atom_id res chain seq x y z
N ALA A 1 50.26 -36.08 -2.03
CA ALA A 1 49.14 -36.38 -1.10
C ALA A 1 48.73 -35.07 -0.45
N LEU A 2 47.55 -34.48 -0.59
CA LEU A 2 46.27 -34.75 -1.26
C LEU A 2 45.78 -33.44 -1.94
N PRO A 3 44.82 -33.49 -2.88
CA PRO A 3 44.51 -32.38 -3.81
C PRO A 3 43.46 -31.38 -3.32
N ALA A 4 43.56 -30.16 -3.84
CA ALA A 4 42.59 -29.08 -3.73
C ALA A 4 41.31 -29.38 -4.53
N GLY A 5 40.16 -29.38 -3.86
CA GLY A 5 38.84 -29.53 -4.49
C GLY A 5 38.32 -28.20 -4.99
N ALA A 6 38.42 -27.98 -6.30
CA ALA A 6 37.82 -26.87 -7.01
C ALA A 6 36.29 -27.01 -7.03
N GLY A 7 35.59 -25.94 -6.65
CA GLY A 7 34.13 -25.83 -6.73
C GLY A 7 33.67 -25.84 -8.19
N ILE A 8 32.71 -26.71 -8.48
CA ILE A 8 31.95 -26.72 -9.73
C ILE A 8 31.07 -25.46 -9.81
N ALA A 9 31.43 -24.52 -10.66
CA ALA A 9 30.54 -23.44 -11.06
C ALA A 9 29.56 -23.97 -12.11
N SER A 10 28.31 -24.19 -11.70
CA SER A 10 27.20 -24.51 -12.62
C SER A 10 26.87 -23.28 -13.47
N SER A 11 27.08 -23.38 -14.78
CA SER A 11 26.61 -22.40 -15.76
C SER A 11 25.07 -22.45 -15.85
N PRO A 12 24.35 -21.31 -15.80
CA PRO A 12 22.92 -21.31 -16.08
C PRO A 12 22.69 -21.38 -17.61
N SER A 13 21.99 -22.42 -18.04
CA SER A 13 21.47 -22.57 -19.40
C SER A 13 20.56 -21.41 -19.77
N SER A 14 20.80 -20.78 -20.93
CA SER A 14 19.93 -19.73 -21.49
C SER A 14 18.53 -20.29 -21.78
N PRO A 15 17.44 -19.56 -21.44
CA PRO A 15 16.10 -19.97 -21.82
C PRO A 15 15.89 -19.73 -23.33
N SER A 16 15.47 -20.78 -24.04
CA SER A 16 15.06 -20.75 -25.44
C SER A 16 13.92 -19.75 -25.66
N SER A 17 14.06 -18.88 -26.66
CA SER A 17 13.03 -17.92 -27.07
C SER A 17 11.76 -18.65 -27.53
N PRO A 18 10.55 -18.25 -27.09
CA PRO A 18 9.32 -18.79 -27.64
C PRO A 18 9.12 -18.27 -29.07
N SER A 19 8.85 -19.21 -29.98
CA SER A 19 8.52 -18.98 -31.39
C SER A 19 7.33 -18.03 -31.52
N SER A 20 7.49 -16.96 -32.30
CA SER A 20 6.44 -15.96 -32.57
C SER A 20 5.27 -16.59 -33.35
N ALA A 21 4.15 -16.84 -32.67
CA ALA A 21 2.85 -17.04 -33.31
C ALA A 21 2.29 -15.69 -33.75
N PRO A 22 1.51 -15.61 -34.85
CA PRO A 22 0.88 -14.36 -35.25
C PRO A 22 -0.11 -13.89 -34.16
N PRO A 23 -0.12 -12.59 -33.83
CA PRO A 23 -1.05 -12.03 -32.86
C PRO A 23 -2.49 -12.33 -33.27
N GLY A 24 -3.25 -12.96 -32.37
CA GLY A 24 -4.69 -13.11 -32.52
C GLY A 24 -5.39 -11.74 -32.50
N PRO A 25 -6.65 -11.65 -32.92
CA PRO A 25 -7.39 -10.38 -33.00
C PRO A 25 -7.43 -9.58 -31.68
N ASP A 26 -7.30 -10.24 -30.52
CA ASP A 26 -7.15 -9.58 -29.22
C ASP A 26 -5.85 -8.76 -29.09
N ALA A 27 -4.74 -9.19 -29.69
CA ALA A 27 -3.49 -8.46 -29.61
C ALA A 27 -3.51 -7.12 -30.38
N ALA A 28 -4.45 -6.95 -31.31
CA ALA A 28 -4.69 -5.67 -31.99
C ALA A 28 -5.47 -4.67 -31.13
N LEU A 29 -6.24 -5.13 -30.13
CA LEU A 29 -6.91 -4.26 -29.15
C LEU A 29 -5.91 -3.66 -28.14
N TRP A 30 -4.71 -4.22 -28.06
CA TRP A 30 -3.61 -3.83 -27.17
C TRP A 30 -2.45 -3.20 -27.94
N ASP A 31 -2.69 -2.78 -29.20
CA ASP A 31 -1.73 -1.95 -29.94
C ASP A 31 -1.74 -0.54 -29.33
N ASP A 32 -1.16 -0.45 -28.13
CA ASP A 32 -0.96 0.75 -27.30
C ASP A 32 -0.04 1.80 -27.96
N ARG A 33 0.29 1.62 -29.23
CA ARG A 33 1.09 2.58 -29.98
C ARG A 33 0.22 3.75 -30.43
N VAL A 34 0.30 4.77 -29.56
CA VAL A 34 0.10 6.21 -29.84
C VAL A 34 -1.29 6.76 -29.56
N LEU A 35 -1.93 6.34 -28.46
CA LEU A 35 -2.86 7.26 -27.80
C LEU A 35 -2.04 8.21 -26.92
N PRO A 36 -2.23 9.55 -27.00
CA PRO A 36 -1.57 10.46 -26.08
C PRO A 36 -2.03 10.07 -24.66
N LEU A 37 -1.09 9.60 -23.83
CA LEU A 37 -1.31 9.30 -22.41
C LEU A 37 -1.55 10.60 -21.67
N LEU A 38 -2.73 11.17 -21.87
CA LEU A 38 -3.27 12.17 -20.98
C LEU A 38 -3.43 11.50 -19.62
N PRO A 39 -3.04 12.16 -18.51
CA PRO A 39 -3.22 11.58 -17.20
C PRO A 39 -4.69 11.18 -17.01
N LEU A 40 -4.93 9.87 -16.87
CA LEU A 40 -6.26 9.27 -16.70
C LEU A 40 -6.93 9.74 -15.40
N GLN A 41 -6.15 10.32 -14.49
CA GLN A 41 -6.60 10.89 -13.24
C GLN A 41 -6.18 12.35 -13.19
N PRO A 42 -7.05 13.26 -12.76
CA PRO A 42 -6.66 14.63 -12.44
C PRO A 42 -5.44 14.65 -11.51
N PRO A 43 -4.57 15.67 -11.59
CA PRO A 43 -3.49 15.83 -10.64
C PRO A 43 -4.02 15.86 -9.21
N ARG A 44 -3.44 15.02 -8.35
CA ARG A 44 -3.76 14.98 -6.92
C ARG A 44 -3.55 16.35 -6.30
N THR A 45 -4.52 16.83 -5.54
CA THR A 45 -4.36 18.07 -4.78
C THR A 45 -3.44 17.85 -3.57
N GLY A 46 -2.81 18.91 -3.08
CA GLY A 46 -1.99 18.83 -1.85
C GLY A 46 -2.79 18.32 -0.64
N ARG A 47 -4.09 18.63 -0.61
CA ARG A 47 -5.03 18.14 0.40
C ARG A 47 -5.21 16.63 0.35
N GLU A 48 -5.40 16.07 -0.84
CA GLU A 48 -5.51 14.61 -1.03
C GLU A 48 -4.23 13.90 -0.62
N ILE A 49 -3.07 14.47 -0.95
CA ILE A 49 -1.77 13.91 -0.55
C ILE A 49 -1.65 13.92 0.98
N LEU A 50 -2.03 15.02 1.64
CA LEU A 50 -1.99 15.13 3.09
C LEU A 50 -2.93 14.14 3.78
N THR A 51 -4.17 14.02 3.32
CA THR A 51 -5.14 13.02 3.80
C THR A 51 -4.55 11.61 3.69
N ALA A 52 -4.05 11.23 2.52
CA ALA A 52 -3.47 9.91 2.31
C ALA A 52 -2.27 9.64 3.24
N HIS A 53 -1.42 10.65 3.47
CA HIS A 53 -0.27 10.53 4.35
C HIS A 53 -0.66 10.37 5.82
N ILE A 54 -1.61 11.17 6.31
CA ILE A 54 -2.13 11.06 7.68
C ILE A 54 -2.82 9.72 7.89
N THR A 55 -3.69 9.30 6.97
CA THR A 55 -4.31 7.98 7.01
C THR A 55 -3.26 6.87 7.09
N ALA A 56 -2.22 6.92 6.25
CA ALA A 56 -1.14 5.94 6.29
C ALA A 56 -0.40 5.93 7.64
N MET A 57 -0.03 7.10 8.18
CA MET A 57 0.63 7.20 9.49
C MET A 57 -0.23 6.64 10.62
N VAL A 58 -1.52 6.94 10.64
CA VAL A 58 -2.46 6.44 11.65
C VAL A 58 -2.63 4.93 11.54
N CYS A 59 -2.75 4.39 10.32
CA CYS A 59 -2.82 2.95 10.09
C CYS A 59 -1.55 2.24 10.58
N CYS A 60 -0.37 2.79 10.30
CA CYS A 60 0.89 2.25 10.83
C CYS A 60 0.90 2.25 12.36
N ALA A 61 0.56 3.38 12.99
CA ALA A 61 0.49 3.47 14.45
C ALA A 61 -0.52 2.47 15.05
N ALA A 62 -1.66 2.25 14.38
CA ALA A 62 -2.66 1.30 14.82
C ALA A 62 -2.16 -0.15 14.78
N MET A 63 -1.46 -0.53 13.71
CA MET A 63 -0.82 -1.86 13.60
C MET A 63 0.25 -2.03 14.69
N ASP A 64 1.08 -1.01 14.91
CA ASP A 64 2.21 -1.07 15.85
C ASP A 64 1.80 -1.07 17.32
N THR A 65 0.70 -0.39 17.67
CA THR A 65 0.37 -0.10 19.07
C THR A 65 -0.93 -0.71 19.55
N ALA A 66 -1.88 -0.96 18.65
CA ALA A 66 -3.17 -1.54 18.97
C ALA A 66 -3.35 -2.95 18.37
N GLY A 67 -2.38 -3.45 17.61
CA GLY A 67 -2.47 -4.79 17.00
C GLY A 67 -3.49 -4.85 15.87
N ALA A 68 -3.76 -3.71 15.22
CA ALA A 68 -4.65 -3.68 14.08
C ALA A 68 -4.10 -4.52 12.91
N VAL A 69 -5.00 -5.04 12.08
CA VAL A 69 -4.67 -5.87 10.92
C VAL A 69 -5.26 -5.22 9.65
N PRO A 70 -4.50 -5.16 8.54
CA PRO A 70 -5.05 -4.71 7.27
C PRO A 70 -6.12 -5.67 6.75
N GLY A 71 -7.24 -5.13 6.29
CA GLY A 71 -8.34 -5.83 5.66
C GLY A 71 -8.72 -5.18 4.33
N LEU A 72 -9.61 -5.85 3.60
CA LEU A 72 -10.20 -5.34 2.37
C LEU A 72 -11.69 -5.61 2.41
N ASP A 73 -12.47 -4.54 2.42
CA ASP A 73 -13.90 -4.58 2.19
C ASP A 73 -14.17 -4.32 0.70
N TRP A 74 -15.06 -5.10 0.08
CA TRP A 74 -15.31 -4.95 -1.36
C TRP A 74 -16.16 -3.72 -1.69
N LEU A 75 -16.94 -3.21 -0.73
CA LEU A 75 -17.79 -2.03 -0.89
C LEU A 75 -17.02 -0.76 -0.55
N ASP A 76 -16.25 -0.82 0.54
CA ASP A 76 -15.56 0.36 1.08
C ASP A 76 -14.05 0.39 0.81
N GLY A 77 -13.49 -0.69 0.25
CA GLY A 77 -12.07 -0.79 -0.04
C GLY A 77 -11.22 -1.13 1.19
N PRO A 78 -9.97 -0.63 1.27
CA PRO A 78 -9.06 -0.94 2.36
C PRO A 78 -9.68 -0.65 3.73
N SER A 79 -9.60 -1.62 4.64
CA SER A 79 -10.15 -1.51 5.98
C SER A 79 -9.11 -1.86 7.03
N LEU A 80 -9.30 -1.34 8.24
CA LEU A 80 -8.43 -1.61 9.37
C LEU A 80 -9.25 -2.36 10.42
N LEU A 81 -8.79 -3.56 10.77
CA LEU A 81 -9.47 -4.46 11.69
C LEU A 81 -8.79 -4.37 13.05
N LEU A 82 -9.59 -4.15 14.10
CA LEU A 82 -9.16 -4.22 15.49
C LEU A 82 -10.03 -5.26 16.19
N ASP A 83 -9.38 -6.24 16.84
CA ASP A 83 -10.07 -7.41 17.42
C ASP A 83 -11.00 -8.15 16.43
N GLY A 84 -10.63 -8.15 15.15
CA GLY A 84 -11.42 -8.76 14.07
C GLY A 84 -12.64 -7.94 13.62
N ALA A 85 -12.90 -6.79 14.23
CA ALA A 85 -13.95 -5.86 13.84
C ALA A 85 -13.38 -4.69 13.04
N ARG A 86 -14.15 -4.20 12.06
CA ARG A 86 -13.76 -3.02 11.30
C ARG A 86 -13.83 -1.78 12.17
N THR A 87 -12.78 -0.98 12.12
CA THR A 87 -12.77 0.36 12.70
C THR A 87 -13.54 1.32 11.78
N ALA A 88 -14.51 2.03 12.37
CA ALA A 88 -15.29 3.07 11.70
C ALA A 88 -14.65 4.45 11.90
N ASP A 89 -15.17 5.47 11.22
CA ASP A 89 -14.95 6.90 11.55
C ASP A 89 -13.52 7.46 11.39
N LEU A 90 -12.57 6.68 10.85
CA LEU A 90 -11.23 7.20 10.54
C LEU A 90 -11.27 8.30 9.47
N GLU A 91 -11.96 8.05 8.37
CA GLU A 91 -12.06 9.00 7.24
C GLU A 91 -12.61 10.37 7.68
N PRO A 92 -13.78 10.47 8.34
CA PRO A 92 -14.31 11.77 8.76
C PRO A 92 -13.42 12.46 9.80
N SER A 93 -12.71 11.70 10.65
CA SER A 93 -11.77 12.27 11.63
C SER A 93 -10.52 12.87 10.97
N VAL A 94 -9.97 12.21 9.95
CA VAL A 94 -8.84 12.73 9.17
C VAL A 94 -9.28 13.93 8.33
N LEU A 95 -10.48 13.87 7.74
CA LEU A 95 -11.01 14.98 6.95
C LEU A 95 -11.18 16.24 7.80
N SER A 96 -11.71 16.11 9.02
CA SER A 96 -11.82 17.23 9.96
C SER A 96 -10.47 17.89 10.23
N LEU A 97 -9.42 17.11 10.49
CA LEU A 97 -8.06 17.62 10.68
C LEU A 97 -7.54 18.34 9.44
N VAL A 98 -7.72 17.76 8.25
CA VAL A 98 -7.16 18.31 7.02
C VAL A 98 -7.91 19.57 6.55
N GLU A 99 -9.22 19.62 6.72
CA GLU A 99 -10.05 20.75 6.27
C GLU A 99 -10.10 21.90 7.26
N THR A 100 -10.15 21.60 8.57
CA THR A 100 -10.33 22.61 9.61
C THR A 100 -9.08 22.87 10.45
N GLY A 101 -8.10 21.96 10.38
CA GLY A 101 -6.92 22.00 11.24
C GLY A 101 -7.17 21.47 12.67
N ASP A 102 -8.39 21.03 13.01
CA ASP A 102 -8.71 20.52 14.34
C ASP A 102 -8.24 19.05 14.51
N PRO A 103 -7.27 18.77 15.40
CA PRO A 103 -6.85 17.41 15.68
C PRO A 103 -7.75 16.66 16.67
N GLY A 104 -8.73 17.34 17.28
CA GLY A 104 -9.57 16.82 18.35
C GLY A 104 -10.27 15.49 18.01
N PRO A 105 -11.05 15.42 16.91
CA PRO A 105 -11.76 14.21 16.52
C PRO A 105 -10.82 13.02 16.29
N LEU A 106 -9.72 13.24 15.56
CA LEU A 106 -8.74 12.18 15.29
C LEU A 106 -8.06 11.69 16.57
N ARG A 107 -7.67 12.60 17.47
CA ARG A 107 -7.05 12.21 18.76
C ARG A 107 -8.00 11.44 19.66
N ALA A 108 -9.28 11.83 19.68
CA ALA A 108 -10.32 11.14 20.44
C ALA A 108 -10.50 9.71 19.92
N TRP A 109 -10.69 9.56 18.60
CA TRP A 109 -10.82 8.27 17.92
C TRP A 109 -9.61 7.35 18.19
N MET A 110 -8.39 7.87 18.04
CA MET A 110 -7.17 7.10 18.31
C MET A 110 -7.09 6.66 19.77
N THR A 111 -7.48 7.53 20.70
CA THR A 111 -7.45 7.22 22.14
C THR A 111 -8.45 6.15 22.53
N GLU A 112 -9.66 6.19 21.95
CA GLU A 112 -10.71 5.19 22.15
C GLU A 112 -10.26 3.80 21.70
N LEU A 113 -9.57 3.72 20.57
CA LEU A 113 -9.04 2.47 20.01
C LEU A 113 -7.67 2.07 20.60
N GLY A 114 -7.16 2.80 21.59
CA GLY A 114 -5.87 2.51 22.22
C GLY A 114 -4.64 2.76 21.32
N ILE A 115 -4.81 3.43 20.19
CA ILE A 115 -3.75 3.76 19.24
C ILE A 115 -2.88 4.88 19.84
N ARG A 116 -1.56 4.65 19.89
CA ARG A 116 -0.59 5.57 20.48
C ARG A 116 0.41 6.03 19.42
N PRO A 117 0.19 7.16 18.74
CA PRO A 117 1.15 7.67 17.76
C PRO A 117 2.49 8.05 18.41
N GLU A 118 2.49 8.27 19.73
CA GLU A 118 3.62 8.85 20.47
C GLU A 118 4.49 7.78 21.14
N LYS A 119 4.14 6.50 21.03
CA LYS A 119 4.88 5.41 21.66
C LYS A 119 6.15 5.15 20.84
N PRO A 120 7.36 5.24 21.42
CA PRO A 120 8.59 5.04 20.67
C PRO A 120 8.67 3.59 20.16
N VAL A 121 8.86 3.44 18.85
CA VAL A 121 9.15 2.16 18.20
C VAL A 121 10.46 1.63 18.78
N ARG A 122 10.42 0.50 19.48
CA ARG A 122 11.65 -0.21 19.88
C ARG A 122 12.15 -1.00 18.68
N LEU A 123 13.13 -0.43 17.98
CA LEU A 123 13.90 -1.16 16.98
C LEU A 123 14.73 -2.21 17.73
N VAL A 124 14.48 -3.49 17.41
CA VAL A 124 15.24 -4.65 17.92
C VAL A 124 16.35 -5.03 16.97
#